data_AF-A0A9E4TQH2-F1
#
_entry.id   AF-A0A9E4TQH2-F1
#
_cell.length_a   1.000
_cell.length_b   1.000
_cell.length_c   1.000
_cell.angle_alpha   90.00
_cell.angle_beta   90.00
_cell.angle_gamma   90.00
#
_symmetry.space_group_name_H-M   'P 1'
#
loop_
_entity.id
_entity.type
_entity.pdbx_description
1 polymer ?
#
loop_
_entity_poly.entity_id
_entity_poly.type
_entity_poly.pdbx_seq_one_letter_code
_entity_poly.pdbx_strand_id
1 'polypeptide(L)'
;MSDADPLELENLDPMLAGIISDNRERVAGWISGQPGCWGFLAGKAVVACRAELGRALADGERRLVWSRLWWWLEQVKARALRES
;
A
#
# COMPACT_ATOMS: atom_id res chain seq x y z
N MET A 1 9.45 24.45 0.95
CA MET A 1 9.09 23.06 1.26
C MET A 1 8.69 22.43 -0.06
N SER A 2 9.27 21.29 -0.44
CA SER A 2 9.03 20.72 -1.76
C SER A 2 7.55 20.39 -1.93
N ASP A 3 6.91 20.93 -2.98
CA ASP A 3 5.60 20.53 -3.50
C ASP A 3 5.68 19.12 -4.12
N ALA A 4 6.23 18.15 -3.38
CA ALA A 4 6.38 16.79 -3.87
C ALA A 4 5.02 16.11 -3.78
N ASP A 5 4.42 15.78 -4.93
CA ASP A 5 3.13 15.09 -4.97
C ASP A 5 3.26 13.73 -4.26
N PRO A 6 2.49 13.48 -3.18
CA PRO A 6 2.50 12.20 -2.46
C PRO A 6 2.17 10.98 -3.33
N LEU A 7 1.58 11.19 -4.51
CA LEU A 7 1.23 10.12 -5.46
C LEU A 7 2.31 9.85 -6.50
N GLU A 8 3.37 10.67 -6.56
CA GLU A 8 4.57 10.32 -7.32
C GLU A 8 5.24 9.10 -6.70
N LEU A 9 5.76 8.19 -7.54
CA LEU A 9 6.25 6.89 -7.08
C LEU A 9 7.37 7.00 -6.04
N GLU A 10 8.21 8.02 -6.15
CA GLU A 10 9.30 8.31 -5.21
C GLU A 10 8.80 8.61 -3.77
N ASN A 11 7.60 9.18 -3.64
CA ASN A 11 6.98 9.49 -2.34
C ASN A 11 6.02 8.38 -1.90
N LEU A 12 5.31 7.78 -2.86
CA LEU A 12 4.34 6.73 -2.62
C LEU A 12 5.02 5.42 -2.18
N ASP A 13 6.14 5.04 -2.79
CA ASP A 13 6.85 3.80 -2.47
C ASP A 13 7.29 3.68 -1.00
N PRO A 14 8.01 4.66 -0.41
CA PRO A 14 8.39 4.57 0.99
C PRO A 14 7.18 4.55 1.93
N MET A 15 6.10 5.28 1.59
CA MET A 15 4.85 5.25 2.36
C MET A 15 4.23 3.85 2.35
N LEU A 16 4.08 3.24 1.17
CA LEU A 16 3.51 1.90 1.03
C LEU A 16 4.39 0.84 1.69
N ALA A 17 5.72 0.96 1.59
CA ALA A 17 6.66 0.09 2.28
C ALA A 17 6.49 0.17 3.81
N GLY A 18 6.32 1.38 4.35
CA GLY A 18 6.00 1.59 5.77
C GLY A 18 4.70 0.89 6.17
N ILE A 19 3.63 1.05 5.39
CA ILE A 19 2.35 0.37 5.65
C ILE A 19 2.50 -1.16 5.64
N ILE A 20 3.25 -1.72 4.70
CA ILE A 20 3.48 -3.16 4.65
C ILE A 20 4.27 -3.63 5.89
N SER A 21 5.33 -2.91 6.26
CA SER A 21 6.16 -3.21 7.43
C SER A 21 5.38 -3.11 8.75
N ASP A 22 4.50 -2.12 8.89
CA ASP A 22 3.74 -1.89 10.12
C ASP A 22 2.54 -2.83 10.27
N ASN A 23 2.19 -3.57 9.22
CA ASN A 23 0.97 -4.40 9.19
C ASN A 23 1.28 -5.85 8.79
N ARG A 24 2.42 -6.39 9.25
CA ARG A 24 2.91 -7.74 8.91
C ARG A 24 1.86 -8.85 9.08
N GLU A 25 1.06 -8.81 10.14
CA GLU A 25 -0.01 -9.81 10.35
C GLU A 25 -1.05 -9.79 9.23
N ARG A 26 -1.42 -8.58 8.76
CA ARG A 26 -2.36 -8.41 7.64
C ARG A 26 -1.73 -8.81 6.31
N VAL A 27 -0.43 -8.57 6.14
CA VAL A 27 0.32 -9.04 4.97
C VAL A 27 0.37 -10.57 4.94
N ALA A 28 0.70 -11.23 6.05
CA ALA A 28 0.68 -12.68 6.16
C ALA A 28 -0.72 -13.25 5.89
N GLY A 29 -1.76 -12.66 6.49
CA GLY A 29 -3.14 -13.02 6.21
C GLY A 29 -3.51 -12.89 4.74
N TRP A 30 -3.10 -11.80 4.07
CA TRP A 30 -3.31 -11.62 2.64
C TRP A 30 -2.58 -12.69 1.81
N ILE A 31 -1.32 -13.00 2.13
CA ILE A 31 -0.54 -14.06 1.46
C ILE A 31 -1.26 -15.41 1.56
N SER A 32 -1.82 -15.73 2.73
CA SER A 32 -2.58 -16.95 2.99
C SER A 32 -4.04 -16.92 2.48
N GLY A 33 -4.46 -15.86 1.78
CA GLY A 33 -5.81 -15.75 1.22
C GLY A 33 -6.92 -15.43 2.22
N GLN A 34 -6.58 -14.91 3.40
CA GLN A 34 -7.57 -14.53 4.41
C GLN A 34 -8.44 -13.35 3.93
N PRO A 35 -9.77 -13.46 3.99
CA PRO A 35 -10.69 -12.38 3.61
C PRO A 35 -10.43 -11.10 4.40
N GLY A 36 -10.64 -9.95 3.76
CA GLY A 36 -10.57 -8.63 4.39
C GLY A 36 -9.16 -8.05 4.57
N CYS A 37 -8.09 -8.86 4.48
CA CYS A 37 -6.72 -8.35 4.62
C CYS A 37 -6.34 -7.36 3.52
N TRP A 38 -6.73 -7.64 2.27
CA TRP A 38 -6.56 -6.69 1.16
C TRP A 38 -7.29 -5.36 1.42
N GLY A 39 -8.59 -5.44 1.77
CA GLY A 39 -9.41 -4.25 2.00
C GLY A 39 -8.87 -3.37 3.14
N PHE A 40 -8.34 -3.99 4.20
CA PHE A 40 -7.69 -3.28 5.29
C PHE A 40 -6.44 -2.51 4.82
N LEU A 41 -5.52 -3.19 4.12
CA LEU A 41 -4.26 -2.59 3.64
C LEU A 41 -4.53 -1.48 2.61
N ALA A 42 -5.43 -1.74 1.66
CA ALA A 42 -5.84 -0.79 0.64
C ALA A 42 -6.52 0.46 1.25
N GLY A 43 -7.36 0.27 2.27
CA GLY A 43 -7.98 1.37 3.01
C GLY A 43 -6.94 2.21 3.76
N LYS A 44 -5.97 1.56 4.43
CA LYS A 44 -4.90 2.24 5.16
C LYS A 44 -4.01 3.07 4.24
N ALA A 45 -3.66 2.55 3.06
CA ALA A 45 -2.91 3.30 2.05
C ALA A 45 -3.67 4.54 1.56
N VAL A 46 -4.97 4.42 1.27
CA VAL A 46 -5.79 5.57 0.88
C VAL A 46 -5.87 6.60 1.99
N VAL A 47 -6.04 6.20 3.25
CA VAL A 47 -6.07 7.13 4.39
C VAL A 47 -4.74 7.86 4.56
N ALA A 48 -3.61 7.18 4.39
CA ALA A 48 -2.28 7.80 4.47
C ALA A 48 -2.09 8.86 3.36
N CYS A 49 -2.41 8.53 2.11
CA CYS A 49 -2.34 9.49 1.01
C CYS A 49 -3.26 10.71 1.22
N ARG A 50 -4.47 10.49 1.76
CA ARG A 50 -5.39 11.59 2.08
C ARG A 50 -4.86 12.53 3.17
N ALA A 51 -4.11 11.98 4.13
CA ALA A 51 -3.51 12.78 5.20
C ALA A 51 -2.43 13.73 4.66
N GLU A 52 -1.58 13.24 3.75
CA GLU A 52 -0.55 14.06 3.10
C GLU A 52 -1.15 15.09 2.12
N LEU A 53 -2.15 14.69 1.32
CA LEU A 53 -2.77 15.58 0.33
C LEU A 53 -3.76 16.59 0.93
N GLY A 54 -4.22 16.39 2.17
CA GLY A 54 -5.25 17.22 2.81
C GLY A 54 -6.64 17.16 2.14
N ARG A 55 -6.88 16.21 1.23
CA ARG A 55 -8.15 16.03 0.51
C ARG A 55 -8.48 14.56 0.24
N ALA A 56 -9.70 14.31 -0.22
CA ALA A 56 -10.07 13.00 -0.72
C ALA A 56 -9.32 12.67 -2.02
N LEU A 57 -9.04 11.37 -2.23
CA LEU A 57 -8.50 10.86 -3.49
C LEU A 57 -9.61 10.73 -4.53
N ALA A 58 -9.35 11.23 -5.74
CA ALA A 58 -10.11 10.92 -6.93
C ALA A 58 -10.06 9.42 -7.24
N ASP A 59 -10.97 8.93 -8.07
CA ASP A 59 -11.05 7.50 -8.36
C ASP A 59 -9.78 6.95 -9.02
N GLY A 60 -9.19 7.71 -9.97
CA GLY A 60 -7.92 7.35 -10.60
C GLY A 60 -6.76 7.27 -9.61
N GLU A 61 -6.69 8.22 -8.67
CA GLU A 61 -5.67 8.24 -7.61
C GLU A 61 -5.81 7.03 -6.67
N ARG A 62 -7.05 6.68 -6.27
CA ARG A 62 -7.30 5.46 -5.47
C ARG A 62 -6.84 4.21 -6.20
N ARG A 63 -7.14 4.09 -7.50
CA ARG A 63 -6.70 2.95 -8.33
C ARG A 63 -5.18 2.90 -8.46
N LEU A 64 -4.50 4.03 -8.56
CA LEU A 64 -3.04 4.11 -8.60
C LEU A 64 -2.42 3.58 -7.30
N VAL A 65 -2.91 4.07 -6.14
CA VAL A 65 -2.47 3.60 -4.83
C VAL A 65 -2.69 2.09 -4.66
N TRP A 66 -3.87 1.60 -5.04
CA TRP A 66 -4.17 0.16 -4.98
C TRP A 66 -3.28 -0.67 -5.90
N SER A 67 -3.11 -0.26 -7.15
CA SER A 67 -2.26 -0.96 -8.12
C SER A 67 -0.83 -1.04 -7.61
N ARG A 68 -0.31 0.05 -7.06
CA ARG A 68 1.06 0.09 -6.54
C ARG A 68 1.22 -0.72 -5.26
N LEU A 69 0.26 -0.68 -4.34
CA LEU A 69 0.26 -1.50 -3.13
C LEU A 69 0.19 -2.99 -3.47
N TRP A 70 -0.68 -3.37 -4.40
CA TRP A 70 -0.79 -4.76 -4.86
C TRP A 70 0.53 -5.26 -5.41
N TRP A 71 1.19 -4.47 -6.27
CA TRP A 71 2.51 -4.81 -6.80
C TRP A 71 3.51 -5.08 -5.66
N TRP A 72 3.60 -4.20 -4.66
CA TRP A 72 4.50 -4.42 -3.52
C TRP A 72 4.19 -5.69 -2.72
N LEU A 73 2.90 -5.96 -2.47
CA LEU A 73 2.48 -7.17 -1.78
C LEU A 73 2.85 -8.44 -2.56
N GLU A 74 2.71 -8.45 -3.89
CA GLU A 74 3.16 -9.55 -4.74
C GLU A 74 4.69 -9.74 -4.65
N GLN A 75 5.47 -8.67 -4.59
CA GLN A 75 6.93 -8.77 -4.40
C GLN A 75 7.29 -9.40 -3.05
N VAL A 76 6.59 -9.00 -1.97
CA VAL A 76 6.78 -9.57 -0.63
C VAL A 76 6.38 -11.04 -0.60
N LYS A 77 5.25 -11.39 -1.19
CA LYS A 77 4.79 -12.78 -1.31
C LYS A 77 5.79 -13.64 -2.09
N ALA A 78 6.24 -13.17 -3.24
CA ALA A 78 7.22 -13.89 -4.05
C ALA A 78 8.52 -14.12 -3.28
N ARG A 79 8.93 -13.17 -2.43
CA ARG A 79 10.08 -13.34 -1.54
C ARG A 79 9.81 -14.38 -0.45
N ALA A 80 8.68 -14.29 0.24
CA ALA A 80 8.32 -15.24 1.29
C ALA A 80 8.26 -16.68 0.78
N LEU A 81 7.76 -16.90 -0.44
CA LEU A 81 7.70 -18.21 -1.09
C LEU A 81 9.05 -18.77 -1.56
N ARG A 82 10.09 -17.92 -1.73
CA ARG A 82 11.45 -18.37 -2.05
C ARG A 82 12.25 -18.76 -0.80
N GLU A 83 11.86 -18.23 0.36
CA GLU A 83 12.52 -18.43 1.64
C GLU A 83 11.87 -19.57 2.47
N SER A 84 10.75 -20.12 2.00
CA SER A 84 9.99 -21.24 2.58
C SER A 84 10.35 -22.58 1.94
#